data_AF-A0A0F8XNL0-F1
#
_entry.id   AF-A0A0F8XNL0-F1
#
_cell.length_a   1.000
_cell.length_b   1.000
_cell.length_c   1.000
_cell.angle_alpha   90.00
_cell.angle_beta   90.00
_cell.angle_gamma   90.00
#
_symmetry.space_group_name_H-M   'P 1'
#
loop_
_entity.id
_entity.type
_entity.pdbx_description
1 polymer ?
#
loop_
_entity_poly.entity_id
_entity_poly.type
_entity_poly.pdbx_seq_one_letter_code
_entity_poly.pdbx_strand_id
1 'polypeptide(L)'
;MGSTVYTTIGKVTSALKAMGIFKSVEKVEPKGAPESGLSAVVYLDSIHPIASVSGLKAVTGLYIYTIRLYTNMLQEPADKIDEILAKAIDKIFDALAGDFDLGDTVKKIDIFG
;
A
#
# COMPACT_ATOMS: atom_id res chain seq x y z
N MET A 1 15.12 7.81 10.10
CA MET A 1 14.15 8.09 9.01
C MET A 1 14.24 7.08 7.87
N GLY A 2 15.40 6.90 7.22
CA GLY A 2 15.53 5.95 6.09
C GLY A 2 15.21 4.47 6.42
N SER A 3 15.60 4.00 7.61
CA SER A 3 15.29 2.62 8.07
C SER A 3 13.79 2.40 8.32
N THR A 4 13.08 3.42 8.82
CA THR A 4 11.64 3.34 9.09
C THR A 4 10.84 3.22 7.81
N VAL A 5 11.13 4.06 6.80
CA VAL A 5 10.41 4.05 5.50
C VAL A 5 10.52 2.71 4.79
N TYR A 6 11.72 2.13 4.73
CA TYR A 6 11.94 0.84 4.08
C TYR A 6 11.27 -0.31 4.84
N THR A 7 11.19 -0.20 6.16
CA THR A 7 10.52 -1.20 7.02
C THR A 7 9.01 -1.14 6.83
N THR A 8 8.40 0.04 6.91
CA THR A 8 6.93 0.21 6.79
C THR A 8 6.43 -0.18 5.41
N ILE A 9 7.08 0.25 4.33
CA ILE A 9 6.70 -0.18 2.97
C ILE A 9 6.84 -1.71 2.81
N GLY A 10 7.84 -2.32 3.43
CA GLY A 10 8.03 -3.76 3.46
C GLY A 10 6.89 -4.49 4.18
N LYS A 11 6.42 -3.97 5.30
CA LYS A 11 5.28 -4.52 6.05
C LYS A 11 3.97 -4.42 5.26
N VAL A 12 3.68 -3.27 4.65
CA VAL A 12 2.49 -3.10 3.79
C VAL A 12 2.54 -4.08 2.63
N THR A 13 3.68 -4.17 1.94
CA THR A 13 3.88 -5.14 0.84
C THR A 13 3.65 -6.58 1.31
N SER A 14 4.11 -6.92 2.52
CA SER A 14 3.95 -8.28 3.08
C SER A 14 2.49 -8.59 3.43
N ALA A 15 1.75 -7.62 3.97
CA ALA A 15 0.32 -7.77 4.22
C ALA A 15 -0.46 -8.04 2.92
N LEU A 16 -0.20 -7.27 1.86
CA LEU A 16 -0.78 -7.52 0.54
C LEU A 16 -0.46 -8.92 0.02
N LYS A 17 0.81 -9.35 0.13
CA LYS A 17 1.22 -10.71 -0.28
C LYS A 17 0.47 -11.80 0.50
N ALA A 18 0.26 -11.60 1.79
CA ALA A 18 -0.44 -12.56 2.66
C ALA A 18 -1.92 -12.75 2.30
N MET A 19 -2.55 -11.78 1.62
CA MET A 19 -3.95 -11.89 1.18
C MET A 19 -4.15 -12.99 0.12
N GLY A 20 -3.09 -13.38 -0.60
CA GLY A 20 -3.14 -14.44 -1.61
C GLY A 20 -3.99 -14.12 -2.85
N ILE A 21 -4.49 -12.88 -3.00
CA ILE A 21 -5.31 -12.45 -4.14
C ILE A 21 -4.48 -11.80 -5.27
N PHE A 22 -3.23 -11.42 -4.98
CA PHE A 22 -2.35 -10.77 -5.96
C PHE A 22 -1.42 -11.78 -6.60
N LYS A 23 -1.30 -11.73 -7.92
CA LYS A 23 -0.26 -12.41 -8.70
C LYS A 23 1.12 -11.87 -8.36
N SER A 24 1.25 -10.55 -8.20
CA SER A 24 2.49 -9.91 -7.76
C SER A 24 2.21 -8.69 -6.89
N VAL A 25 3.14 -8.42 -5.98
CA VAL A 25 3.14 -7.20 -5.16
C VAL A 25 4.56 -6.64 -5.17
N GLU A 26 4.71 -5.51 -5.85
CA GLU A 26 5.99 -4.87 -6.11
C GLU A 26 6.10 -3.53 -5.38
N LYS A 27 7.33 -3.02 -5.23
CA LYS A 27 7.62 -1.70 -4.62
C LYS A 27 7.93 -0.61 -5.65
N VAL A 28 7.94 -0.99 -6.93
CA VAL A 28 8.32 -0.13 -8.06
C VAL A 28 7.29 -0.31 -9.15
N GLU A 29 6.93 0.79 -9.80
CA GLU A 29 5.97 0.78 -10.89
C GLU A 29 6.49 -0.05 -12.09
N PRO A 30 5.69 -1.01 -12.59
CA PRO A 30 6.08 -1.83 -13.74
C PRO A 30 6.14 -0.99 -15.01
N LYS A 31 7.14 -1.27 -15.85
CA LYS A 31 7.32 -0.62 -17.16
C LYS A 31 6.46 -1.23 -18.27
N GLY A 32 5.95 -2.44 -18.06
CA GLY A 32 5.17 -3.21 -19.04
C GLY A 32 3.68 -3.18 -18.74
N ALA A 33 2.88 -3.59 -19.74
CA ALA A 33 1.44 -3.76 -19.55
C ALA A 33 1.15 -4.81 -18.45
N PRO A 34 0.09 -4.63 -17.65
CA PRO A 34 -0.33 -5.64 -16.69
C PRO A 34 -0.64 -6.96 -17.39
N GLU A 35 -0.06 -8.04 -16.89
CA GLU A 35 -0.40 -9.39 -17.33
C GLU A 35 -1.75 -9.84 -16.76
N SER A 36 -2.18 -11.06 -17.08
CA SER A 36 -3.36 -11.66 -16.46
C SER A 36 -3.27 -11.70 -14.94
N GLY A 37 -4.42 -11.54 -14.28
CA GLY A 37 -4.54 -11.52 -12.82
C GLY A 37 -4.55 -10.10 -12.23
N LEU A 38 -4.47 -10.04 -10.91
CA LEU A 38 -4.43 -8.80 -10.16
C LEU A 38 -3.02 -8.60 -9.59
N SER A 39 -2.42 -7.44 -9.83
CA SER A 39 -1.12 -7.07 -9.28
C SER A 39 -1.24 -5.79 -8.48
N ALA A 40 -0.39 -5.61 -7.47
CA ALA A 40 -0.33 -4.40 -6.67
C ALA A 40 1.08 -3.80 -6.70
N VAL A 41 1.14 -2.47 -6.67
CA VAL A 41 2.37 -1.73 -6.44
C VAL A 41 2.17 -0.86 -5.21
N VAL A 42 3.11 -0.94 -4.27
CA VAL A 42 3.15 -0.04 -3.12
C VAL A 42 4.35 0.87 -3.27
N TYR A 43 4.11 2.18 -3.28
CA TYR A 43 5.19 3.16 -3.32
C TYR A 43 4.96 4.27 -2.30
N LEU A 44 6.06 4.87 -1.87
CA LEU A 44 6.03 6.08 -1.06
C LEU A 44 5.68 7.26 -1.97
N ASP A 45 4.55 7.90 -1.70
CA ASP A 45 4.05 9.04 -2.46
C ASP A 45 4.66 10.35 -1.96
N SER A 46 4.60 10.57 -0.64
CA SER A 46 5.13 11.78 -0.03
C SER A 46 5.62 11.57 1.40
N ILE A 47 6.51 12.48 1.82
CA ILE A 47 7.00 12.58 3.20
C ILE A 47 6.81 14.02 3.65
N HIS A 48 6.11 14.21 4.77
CA HIS A 48 5.92 15.53 5.39
C HIS A 48 6.39 15.50 6.84
N PRO A 49 7.29 16.39 7.28
CA PRO A 49 7.53 16.56 8.71
C PRO A 49 6.31 17.19 9.38
N ILE A 50 5.92 16.68 10.55
CA ILE A 50 4.84 17.25 11.35
C ILE A 50 5.46 18.22 12.35
N ALA A 51 5.52 19.49 11.97
CA ALA A 51 6.22 20.53 12.73
C ALA A 51 5.72 20.66 14.18
N SER A 52 4.41 20.55 14.41
CA SER A 52 3.77 20.71 15.73
C SER A 52 4.22 19.70 16.79
N VAL A 53 4.78 18.55 16.36
CA VAL A 53 5.26 17.48 17.25
C VAL A 53 6.71 17.10 16.97
N SER A 54 7.43 17.97 16.24
CA SER A 54 8.85 17.82 15.94
C SER A 54 9.68 18.82 16.75
N GLY A 55 10.93 18.48 17.01
CA GLY A 55 11.88 19.35 17.70
C GLY A 55 13.32 19.00 17.34
N LEU A 56 14.28 19.72 17.93
CA LEU A 56 15.70 19.58 17.58
C LEU A 56 16.27 18.17 17.80
N LYS A 57 15.73 17.41 18.76
CA LYS A 57 16.19 16.04 19.08
C LYS A 57 15.46 14.95 18.31
N ALA A 58 14.28 15.23 17.75
CA ALA A 58 13.45 14.23 17.08
C ALA A 58 12.47 14.88 16.10
N VAL A 59 12.38 14.32 14.89
CA VAL A 59 11.41 14.72 13.87
C VAL A 59 10.36 13.63 13.71
N THR A 60 9.09 14.00 13.80
CA THR A 60 7.98 13.10 13.44
C THR A 60 7.61 13.34 11.98
N GLY A 61 7.56 12.29 11.17
CA GLY A 61 7.13 12.35 9.77
C GLY A 61 5.74 11.74 9.57
N LEU A 62 4.97 12.33 8.66
CA LEU A 62 3.85 11.72 7.97
C LEU A 62 4.38 11.08 6.69
N TYR A 63 4.07 9.81 6.48
CA TYR A 63 4.44 9.04 5.30
C TYR A 63 3.17 8.63 4.58
N ILE A 64 3.00 9.07 3.34
CA ILE A 64 1.85 8.68 2.51
C ILE A 64 2.32 7.57 1.58
N TYR A 65 1.67 6.41 1.68
CA TYR A 65 1.90 5.28 0.80
C TYR A 65 0.70 5.11 -0.11
N THR A 66 0.97 4.96 -1.42
CA THR A 66 -0.06 4.66 -2.41
C THR A 66 0.02 3.18 -2.77
N ILE A 67 -1.12 2.51 -2.69
CA ILE A 67 -1.31 1.15 -3.22
C ILE A 67 -2.06 1.28 -4.53
N ARG A 68 -1.39 0.96 -5.64
CA ARG A 68 -1.99 0.98 -6.98
C ARG A 68 -2.23 -0.44 -7.45
N LEU A 69 -3.45 -0.70 -7.88
CA LEU A 69 -3.86 -2.00 -8.43
C LEU A 69 -3.78 -2.00 -9.95
N TYR A 70 -3.34 -3.12 -10.51
CA TYR A 70 -3.22 -3.34 -11.94
C TYR A 70 -3.92 -4.64 -12.30
N THR A 71 -4.66 -4.61 -13.40
CA THR A 71 -5.21 -5.82 -14.03
C THR A 71 -5.24 -5.62 -15.54
N ASN A 72 -5.42 -6.71 -16.28
CA ASN A 72 -5.46 -6.67 -17.72
C ASN A 72 -6.79 -6.07 -18.19
N MET A 73 -6.73 -4.90 -18.84
CA MET A 73 -7.90 -4.22 -19.43
C MET A 73 -8.54 -5.01 -20.58
N LEU A 74 -7.83 -5.96 -21.18
CA LEU A 74 -8.32 -6.82 -22.25
C LEU A 74 -8.88 -8.15 -21.71
N GLN A 75 -9.07 -8.28 -20.39
CA GLN A 75 -9.68 -9.49 -19.84
C GLN A 75 -11.18 -9.54 -20.11
N GLU A 76 -11.68 -10.73 -20.43
CA GLU A 76 -13.10 -10.99 -20.59
C GLU A 76 -13.65 -11.70 -19.36
N PRO A 77 -14.82 -11.30 -18.83
CA PRO A 77 -15.65 -10.19 -19.31
C PRO A 77 -15.21 -8.85 -18.69
N ALA A 78 -15.20 -7.79 -19.50
CA ALA A 78 -14.67 -6.48 -19.11
C ALA A 78 -15.46 -5.80 -17.98
N ASP A 79 -16.77 -6.05 -17.91
CA ASP A 79 -17.68 -5.56 -16.87
C ASP A 79 -17.32 -6.04 -15.45
N LYS A 80 -16.56 -7.14 -15.33
CA LYS A 80 -16.08 -7.66 -14.04
C LYS A 80 -14.78 -7.03 -13.56
N ILE A 81 -14.10 -6.21 -14.36
CA ILE A 81 -12.87 -5.52 -13.92
C ILE A 81 -13.17 -4.69 -12.67
N ASP A 82 -14.22 -3.87 -12.71
CA ASP A 82 -14.59 -3.00 -11.60
C ASP A 82 -14.98 -3.81 -10.35
N GLU A 83 -15.69 -4.92 -10.51
CA GLU A 83 -16.06 -5.82 -9.41
C GLU A 83 -14.82 -6.47 -8.76
N ILE A 84 -13.86 -6.91 -9.57
CA ILE A 84 -12.60 -7.50 -9.09
C ILE A 84 -11.78 -6.46 -8.32
N LEU A 85 -11.66 -5.25 -8.86
CA LEU A 85 -10.94 -4.16 -8.22
C LEU A 85 -11.63 -3.74 -6.92
N ALA A 86 -12.95 -3.58 -6.91
CA ALA A 86 -13.71 -3.23 -5.72
C ALA A 86 -13.53 -4.26 -4.60
N LYS A 87 -13.65 -5.56 -4.91
CA LYS A 87 -13.42 -6.64 -3.93
C LYS A 87 -11.98 -6.67 -3.41
N ALA A 88 -11.00 -6.35 -4.25
CA ALA A 88 -9.62 -6.28 -3.82
C ALA A 88 -9.38 -5.09 -2.89
N ILE A 89 -9.96 -3.93 -3.21
CA ILE A 89 -9.91 -2.73 -2.36
C ILE A 89 -10.55 -3.03 -1.01
N ASP A 90 -11.75 -3.60 -0.98
CA ASP A 90 -12.46 -3.99 0.25
C ASP A 90 -11.59 -4.87 1.15
N LYS A 91 -10.97 -5.92 0.59
CA LYS A 91 -10.02 -6.78 1.31
C LYS A 91 -8.77 -6.05 1.81
N ILE A 92 -8.27 -5.08 1.05
CA ILE A 92 -7.13 -4.25 1.50
C ILE A 92 -7.53 -3.43 2.70
N PHE A 93 -8.70 -2.79 2.66
CA PHE A 93 -9.22 -2.01 3.77
C PHE A 93 -9.42 -2.89 5.02
N ASP A 94 -10.07 -4.04 4.90
CA ASP A 94 -10.25 -4.98 6.02
C ASP A 94 -8.91 -5.39 6.65
N ALA A 95 -7.92 -5.73 5.82
CA ALA A 95 -6.63 -6.17 6.30
C ALA A 95 -5.81 -5.05 6.95
N LEU A 96 -5.92 -3.81 6.46
CA LEU A 96 -5.18 -2.67 7.00
C LEU A 96 -5.90 -1.98 8.18
N ALA A 97 -7.23 -2.12 8.26
CA ALA A 97 -8.05 -1.60 9.36
C ALA A 97 -8.09 -2.52 10.59
N GLY A 98 -7.81 -3.82 10.39
CA GLY A 98 -7.73 -4.81 11.47
C GLY A 98 -6.45 -4.71 12.30
N ASP A 99 -5.92 -5.86 12.72
CA ASP A 99 -4.70 -5.96 13.56
C ASP A 99 -3.40 -5.72 12.78
N PHE A 100 -3.38 -4.73 11.88
CA PHE A 100 -2.22 -4.44 11.06
C PHE A 100 -1.13 -3.71 11.85
N ASP A 101 -0.08 -4.44 12.21
CA ASP A 101 1.03 -3.90 13.00
C ASP A 101 2.19 -3.38 12.14
N LEU A 102 2.33 -2.05 12.07
CA LEU A 102 3.50 -1.39 11.49
C LEU A 102 4.70 -1.29 12.45
N GLY A 103 4.54 -1.74 13.70
CA GLY A 103 5.56 -1.82 14.74
C GLY A 103 5.64 -0.55 15.59
N ASP A 104 6.47 -0.61 16.63
CA ASP A 104 6.49 0.36 17.75
C ASP A 104 6.89 1.80 17.38
N THR A 105 7.38 2.02 16.16
CA THR A 105 7.80 3.35 15.69
C THR A 105 6.69 4.13 14.98
N VAL A 106 5.58 3.47 14.63
CA VAL A 106 4.43 4.11 13.99
C VAL A 106 3.41 4.50 15.07
N LYS A 107 3.11 5.81 15.13
CA LYS A 107 2.20 6.35 16.16
C LYS A 107 0.73 6.21 15.79
N LYS A 108 0.41 6.34 14.50
CA LYS A 108 -0.95 6.34 13.95
C LYS A 108 -0.92 5.82 12.51
N ILE A 109 -1.97 5.11 12.13
CA ILE A 109 -2.24 4.67 10.76
C ILE A 109 -3.54 5.33 10.35
N ASP A 110 -3.56 5.93 9.17
CA ASP A 110 -4.76 6.48 8.55
C ASP A 110 -4.90 5.86 7.15
N ILE A 111 -6.07 5.31 6.89
CA ILE A 111 -6.45 4.70 5.62
C ILE A 111 -7.68 5.39 5.01
N PHE A 112 -8.28 6.37 5.70
CA PHE A 112 -9.53 7.02 5.28
C PHE A 112 -9.32 8.42 4.70
N GLY A 113 -8.19 9.06 5.00
CA GLY A 113 -7.78 10.36 4.43
C GLY A 113 -8.07 11.55 5.33
#